data_AF-A0A643FYI5-F1
#
_entry.id   AF-A0A643FYI5-F1
#
_cell.length_a   1.000
_cell.length_b   1.000
_cell.length_c   1.000
_cell.angle_alpha   90.00
_cell.angle_beta   90.00
_cell.angle_gamma   90.00
#
_symmetry.space_group_name_H-M   'P 1'
#
loop_
_entity.id
_entity.type
_entity.pdbx_description
1 polymer ?
#
loop_
_entity_poly.entity_id
_entity_poly.type
_entity_poly.pdbx_seq_one_letter_code
_entity_poly.pdbx_strand_id
1 'polypeptide(L)'
;MKEATMPFAKPLRRHSGILALALCAASMASAAQALEITLPPETARYTPSDLPGYRLVQQNCMTCHSAQYVLTQPPSSPRGYWEATVKKMKKPFGAPFADEDIPAMVDYLTKTYGAERTAYAAAPAAQGSAPAPAAPATTVASHDPQALLAANGCTACHAVDKKVVGPAFKEVAAKYANQPGAAALVAQNIRAGGAGKWGQVPMPAYAALSKEDLQSLAGWILGR
;
A
#
# COMPACT_ATOMS: atom_id res chain seq x y z
N MET A 1 13.66 2.33 89.95
CA MET A 1 14.42 3.59 90.10
C MET A 1 14.46 4.20 88.71
N LYS A 2 13.58 5.18 88.43
CA LYS A 2 13.91 6.62 88.47
C LYS A 2 15.01 6.90 87.43
N GLU A 3 14.78 7.55 86.30
CA GLU A 3 14.44 8.97 86.12
C GLU A 3 14.03 9.14 84.64
N ALA A 4 12.84 9.67 84.33
CA ALA A 4 12.56 11.09 84.16
C ALA A 4 13.15 11.68 82.86
N THR A 5 12.26 11.71 81.87
CA THR A 5 12.26 12.57 80.68
C THR A 5 12.47 14.04 81.08
N MET A 6 13.38 14.75 80.38
CA MET A 6 13.31 16.20 80.26
C MET A 6 13.41 16.63 78.78
N PRO A 7 12.58 17.57 78.32
CA PRO A 7 12.53 17.99 76.94
C PRO A 7 13.50 19.14 76.70
N PHE A 8 14.44 18.98 75.76
CA PHE A 8 15.16 20.13 75.20
C PHE A 8 14.39 20.65 73.99
N ALA A 9 13.62 21.71 74.23
CA ALA A 9 13.05 22.56 73.20
C ALA A 9 14.18 23.20 72.38
N LYS A 10 14.22 22.93 71.06
CA LYS A 10 15.02 23.70 70.11
C LYS A 10 14.12 24.73 69.42
N PRO A 11 14.61 25.97 69.23
CA PRO A 11 13.78 27.09 68.80
C PRO A 11 13.28 26.90 67.37
N LEU A 12 11.99 27.17 67.19
CA LEU A 12 11.29 27.26 65.92
C LEU A 12 11.88 28.43 65.11
N ARG A 13 12.90 28.15 64.29
CA ARG A 13 13.38 29.12 63.31
C ARG A 13 12.37 29.12 62.15
N ARG A 14 11.54 30.16 62.12
CA ARG A 14 10.60 30.46 61.04
C ARG A 14 11.33 30.48 59.69
N HIS A 15 11.22 29.40 58.91
CA HIS A 15 11.49 29.40 57.48
C HIS A 15 10.26 29.95 56.73
N SER A 16 9.84 31.16 57.08
CA SER A 16 8.89 31.94 56.29
C SER A 16 9.68 32.66 55.20
N GLY A 17 9.92 32.00 54.07
CA GLY A 17 10.64 32.68 52.98
C GLY A 17 11.00 31.87 51.73
N ILE A 18 10.59 30.60 51.60
CA ILE A 18 10.89 29.80 50.39
C ILE A 18 9.61 29.18 49.81
N LEU A 19 8.50 29.92 49.77
CA LEU A 19 7.26 29.47 49.11
C LEU A 19 6.69 30.48 48.10
N ALA A 20 7.49 31.43 47.64
CA ALA A 20 7.02 32.46 46.69
C ALA A 20 7.82 32.51 45.38
N LEU A 21 8.66 31.51 45.08
CA LEU A 21 9.44 31.47 43.83
C LEU A 21 9.43 30.11 43.14
N ALA A 22 8.34 29.36 43.28
CA ALA A 22 8.12 28.12 42.51
C ALA A 22 6.81 28.16 41.69
N LEU A 23 6.16 29.32 41.57
CA LEU A 23 4.87 29.47 40.89
C LEU A 23 4.88 30.39 39.66
N CYS A 24 6.04 30.78 39.15
CA CYS A 24 6.15 31.61 37.92
C CYS A 24 6.91 30.94 36.76
N ALA A 25 7.39 29.71 36.90
CA ALA A 25 8.16 29.03 35.84
C ALA A 25 7.34 28.02 35.01
N ALA A 26 6.01 27.94 35.21
CA ALA A 26 5.16 26.98 34.51
C ALA A 26 4.44 27.55 33.27
N SER A 27 4.56 28.85 32.97
CA SER A 27 3.65 29.54 32.04
C SER A 27 4.23 29.84 30.64
N MET A 28 5.39 29.31 30.28
CA MET A 28 6.02 29.57 28.95
C MET A 28 6.36 28.30 28.16
N ALA A 29 5.68 27.19 28.41
CA ALA A 29 5.65 26.09 27.45
C ALA A 29 4.68 26.46 26.32
N SER A 30 5.16 27.23 25.33
CA SER A 30 4.44 27.38 24.06
C SER A 30 4.28 25.97 23.47
N ALA A 31 3.05 25.48 23.40
CA ALA A 31 2.76 24.20 22.76
C ALA A 31 3.18 24.32 21.30
N ALA A 32 4.25 23.63 20.91
CA ALA A 32 4.61 23.48 19.51
C ALA A 32 3.47 22.73 18.81
N GLN A 33 2.59 23.47 18.14
CA GLN A 33 1.53 22.90 17.33
C GLN A 33 2.17 22.38 16.04
N ALA A 34 2.03 21.08 15.79
CA ALA A 34 2.47 20.49 14.53
C ALA A 34 1.69 21.15 13.39
N LEU A 35 2.40 21.78 12.46
CA LEU A 35 1.80 22.24 11.21
C LEU A 35 1.36 20.98 10.44
N GLU A 36 0.05 20.72 10.37
CA GLU A 36 -0.47 19.74 9.42
C GLU A 36 -0.29 20.31 8.00
N ILE A 37 0.79 19.90 7.36
CA ILE A 37 0.99 20.14 5.93
C ILE A 37 0.20 19.07 5.19
N THR A 38 -0.97 19.45 4.66
CA THR A 38 -1.71 18.59 3.73
C THR A 38 -0.94 18.51 2.41
N LEU A 39 -0.18 17.44 2.22
CA LEU A 39 0.47 17.15 0.95
C LEU A 39 -0.57 16.72 -0.10
N PRO A 40 -0.44 17.15 -1.36
CA PRO A 40 -1.26 16.63 -2.45
C PRO A 40 -1.14 15.09 -2.52
N PRO A 41 -2.22 14.38 -2.89
CA PRO A 41 -2.16 12.93 -3.01
C PRO A 41 -1.16 12.49 -4.11
N GLU A 42 -0.41 11.42 -3.83
CA GLU A 42 0.47 10.76 -4.81
C GLU A 42 -0.36 10.13 -5.93
N THR A 43 -0.51 10.88 -7.02
CA THR A 43 -1.36 10.52 -8.16
C THR A 43 -0.59 9.92 -9.33
N ALA A 44 0.74 9.89 -9.29
CA ALA A 44 1.55 9.28 -10.35
C ALA A 44 1.25 7.78 -10.48
N ARG A 45 0.89 7.33 -11.68
CA ARG A 45 0.61 5.93 -12.02
C ARG A 45 1.39 5.53 -13.26
N TYR A 46 1.71 4.23 -13.35
CA TYR A 46 2.26 3.64 -14.56
C TYR A 46 1.24 3.69 -15.71
N THR A 47 1.72 3.95 -16.92
CA THR A 47 0.95 4.09 -18.14
C THR A 47 0.37 2.72 -18.48
N PRO A 48 -0.96 2.59 -18.59
CA PRO A 48 -1.59 1.32 -18.94
C PRO A 48 -1.00 0.71 -20.21
N SER A 49 -0.77 -0.61 -20.19
CA SER A 49 -0.24 -1.35 -21.32
C SER A 49 -0.62 -2.83 -21.21
N ASP A 50 -0.80 -3.48 -22.36
CA ASP A 50 -1.04 -4.92 -22.46
C ASP A 50 0.24 -5.76 -22.30
N LEU A 51 1.41 -5.10 -22.19
CA LEU A 51 2.68 -5.78 -21.96
C LEU A 51 2.66 -6.45 -20.56
N PRO A 52 3.10 -7.71 -20.42
CA PRO A 52 3.13 -8.42 -19.14
C PRO A 52 3.87 -7.64 -18.03
N GLY A 53 4.90 -6.88 -18.41
CA GLY A 53 5.67 -6.02 -17.52
C GLY A 53 4.88 -4.92 -16.81
N TYR A 54 3.76 -4.46 -17.38
CA TYR A 54 2.94 -3.39 -16.77
C TYR A 54 2.44 -3.79 -15.39
N ARG A 55 1.85 -4.99 -15.27
CA ARG A 55 1.30 -5.49 -14.01
C ARG A 55 2.41 -5.77 -13.00
N LEU A 56 3.51 -6.34 -13.46
CA LEU A 56 4.70 -6.61 -12.65
C LEU A 56 5.29 -5.32 -12.05
N VAL A 57 5.45 -4.27 -12.85
CA VAL A 57 5.97 -2.97 -12.38
C VAL A 57 4.98 -2.26 -11.44
N GLN A 58 3.67 -2.34 -11.73
CA GLN A 58 2.63 -1.78 -10.86
C GLN A 58 2.59 -2.45 -9.48
N GLN A 59 2.77 -3.77 -9.42
CA GLN A 59 2.72 -4.54 -8.19
C GLN A 59 3.98 -4.39 -7.33
N ASN A 60 5.15 -4.32 -7.96
CA ASN A 60 6.42 -4.44 -7.25
C ASN A 60 7.15 -3.11 -7.04
N CYS A 61 6.99 -2.15 -7.94
CA CYS A 61 7.74 -0.89 -7.87
C CYS A 61 6.98 0.18 -7.07
N MET A 62 5.65 0.11 -7.04
CA MET A 62 4.82 1.07 -6.27
C MET A 62 4.81 0.82 -4.77
N THR A 63 5.42 -0.28 -4.31
CA THR A 63 5.47 -0.65 -2.89
C THR A 63 6.29 0.34 -2.07
N CYS A 64 7.34 0.92 -2.64
CA CYS A 64 8.27 1.81 -1.93
C CYS A 64 8.30 3.24 -2.45
N HIS A 65 7.91 3.49 -3.70
CA HIS A 65 7.89 4.83 -4.30
C HIS A 65 6.75 4.99 -5.32
N SER A 66 6.37 6.23 -5.65
CA SER A 66 5.39 6.48 -6.71
C SER A 66 5.97 6.27 -8.10
N ALA A 67 5.11 6.19 -9.14
CA ALA A 67 5.56 6.03 -10.52
C ALA A 67 6.34 7.24 -11.06
N GLN A 68 6.42 8.34 -10.30
CA GLN A 68 7.02 9.60 -10.73
C GLN A 68 8.48 9.44 -11.16
N TYR A 69 9.25 8.59 -10.47
CA TYR A 69 10.63 8.33 -10.87
C TYR A 69 10.74 7.79 -12.29
N VAL A 70 9.81 6.95 -12.74
CA VAL A 70 9.83 6.39 -14.10
C VAL A 70 9.41 7.45 -15.13
N LEU A 71 8.47 8.32 -14.78
CA LEU A 71 7.99 9.40 -15.64
C LEU A 71 9.04 10.49 -15.89
N THR A 72 10.01 10.65 -14.99
CA THR A 72 11.08 11.64 -15.13
C THR A 72 12.38 11.08 -15.71
N GLN A 73 12.41 9.80 -16.10
CA GLN A 73 13.59 9.25 -16.75
C GLN A 73 13.79 9.80 -18.15
N PRO A 74 15.04 9.91 -18.63
CA PRO A 74 15.31 10.40 -19.96
C PRO A 74 14.55 9.57 -21.00
N PRO A 75 13.73 10.20 -21.86
CA PRO A 75 12.98 9.47 -22.88
C PRO A 75 13.90 8.69 -23.84
N SER A 76 15.14 9.12 -24.03
CA SER A 76 16.13 8.42 -24.86
C SER A 76 16.81 7.23 -24.16
N SER A 77 16.36 6.85 -22.96
CA SER A 77 16.98 5.76 -22.19
C SER A 77 16.90 4.43 -22.94
N PRO A 78 18.06 3.81 -23.28
CA PRO A 78 18.10 2.54 -24.01
C PRO A 78 17.67 1.37 -23.12
N ARG A 79 17.39 0.19 -23.70
CA ARG A 79 17.03 -1.01 -22.93
C ARG A 79 18.01 -1.34 -21.80
N GLY A 80 19.31 -1.24 -22.05
CA GLY A 80 20.35 -1.51 -21.04
C GLY A 80 20.26 -0.58 -19.82
N TYR A 81 19.80 0.66 -20.00
CA TYR A 81 19.54 1.58 -18.89
C TYR A 81 18.40 1.09 -18.00
N TRP A 82 17.29 0.66 -18.61
CA TRP A 82 16.13 0.14 -17.89
C TRP A 82 16.43 -1.19 -17.22
N GLU A 83 17.22 -2.06 -17.86
CA GLU A 83 17.69 -3.31 -17.26
C GLU A 83 18.55 -3.07 -16.02
N ALA A 84 19.50 -2.14 -16.10
CA ALA A 84 20.29 -1.75 -14.94
C ALA A 84 19.42 -1.17 -13.82
N THR A 85 18.41 -0.35 -14.18
CA THR A 85 17.46 0.23 -13.22
C THR A 85 16.66 -0.84 -12.48
N VAL A 86 16.05 -1.79 -13.20
CA VAL A 86 15.28 -2.89 -12.59
C VAL A 86 16.18 -3.75 -11.70
N LYS A 87 17.39 -4.10 -12.17
CA LYS A 87 18.35 -4.86 -11.35
C LYS A 87 18.78 -4.11 -10.08
N LYS A 88 18.89 -2.77 -10.17
CA LYS A 88 19.18 -1.91 -9.00
C LYS A 88 18.03 -1.96 -7.99
N MET A 89 16.78 -1.96 -8.45
CA MET A 89 15.60 -2.09 -7.58
C MET A 89 15.61 -3.44 -6.85
N LYS A 90 15.95 -4.52 -7.53
CA LYS A 90 16.02 -5.85 -6.90
C LYS A 90 17.17 -6.00 -5.92
N LYS A 91 18.40 -5.79 -6.38
CA LYS A 91 19.60 -6.19 -5.63
C LYS A 91 19.99 -5.18 -4.53
N PRO A 92 20.36 -3.92 -4.87
CA PRO A 92 20.59 -2.87 -3.88
C PRO A 92 19.38 -2.49 -3.03
N PHE A 93 18.20 -2.38 -3.63
CA PHE A 93 17.02 -1.82 -2.94
C PHE A 93 16.04 -2.87 -2.40
N GLY A 94 16.25 -4.16 -2.71
CA GLY A 94 15.49 -5.26 -2.10
C GLY A 94 14.05 -5.42 -2.60
N ALA A 95 13.72 -4.93 -3.80
CA ALA A 95 12.38 -5.10 -4.35
C ALA A 95 12.02 -6.60 -4.54
N PRO A 96 10.85 -7.06 -4.04
CA PRO A 96 10.54 -8.48 -3.91
C PRO A 96 9.92 -9.07 -5.18
N PHE A 97 10.70 -9.19 -6.25
CA PHE A 97 10.25 -9.83 -7.50
C PHE A 97 11.25 -10.89 -8.04
N ALA A 98 10.77 -11.80 -8.88
CA ALA A 98 11.54 -12.92 -9.42
C ALA A 98 12.55 -12.48 -10.49
N ASP A 99 13.66 -13.20 -10.69
CA ASP A 99 14.65 -12.80 -11.72
C ASP A 99 14.08 -13.03 -13.13
N GLU A 100 13.18 -14.00 -13.25
CA GLU A 100 12.48 -14.36 -14.48
C GLU A 100 11.52 -13.26 -14.96
N ASP A 101 11.08 -12.37 -14.06
CA ASP A 101 10.16 -11.26 -14.37
C ASP A 101 10.88 -10.04 -14.96
N ILE A 102 12.21 -9.95 -14.78
CA ILE A 102 13.02 -8.79 -15.20
C ILE A 102 12.86 -8.47 -16.69
N PRO A 103 12.94 -9.43 -17.63
CA PRO A 103 12.80 -9.13 -19.05
C PRO A 103 11.45 -8.50 -19.40
N ALA A 104 10.35 -8.98 -18.79
CA ALA A 104 9.02 -8.43 -19.01
C ALA A 104 8.90 -6.99 -18.48
N MET A 105 9.42 -6.72 -17.28
CA MET A 105 9.46 -5.37 -16.69
C MET A 105 10.28 -4.41 -17.57
N VAL A 106 11.46 -4.84 -18.01
CA VAL A 106 12.35 -4.04 -18.87
C VAL A 106 11.72 -3.77 -20.23
N ASP A 107 11.03 -4.73 -20.82
CA ASP A 107 10.34 -4.56 -22.10
C ASP A 107 9.25 -3.48 -22.01
N TYR A 108 8.41 -3.55 -20.97
CA TYR A 108 7.43 -2.51 -20.70
C TYR A 108 8.07 -1.13 -20.51
N LEU A 109 9.07 -1.02 -19.62
CA LEU A 109 9.70 0.27 -19.34
C LEU A 109 10.37 0.89 -20.57
N THR A 110 11.02 0.06 -21.39
CA THR A 110 11.73 0.55 -22.58
C THR A 110 10.76 0.96 -23.70
N LYS A 111 9.69 0.19 -23.92
CA LYS A 111 8.69 0.48 -24.96
C LYS A 111 7.70 1.59 -24.56
N THR A 112 7.52 1.83 -23.28
CA THR A 112 6.58 2.86 -22.78
C THR A 112 7.28 4.17 -22.43
N TYR A 113 8.48 4.11 -21.84
CA TYR A 113 9.18 5.30 -21.32
C TYR A 113 10.57 5.52 -21.95
N GLY A 114 11.13 4.50 -22.59
CA GLY A 114 12.50 4.52 -23.14
C GLY A 114 12.60 4.87 -24.63
N ALA A 115 13.78 4.60 -25.17
CA ALA A 115 14.18 4.87 -26.54
C ALA A 115 13.35 4.12 -27.59
N GLU A 116 12.63 3.08 -27.18
CA GLU A 116 11.83 2.22 -28.06
C GLU A 116 10.35 2.53 -28.01
N ARG A 117 9.97 3.62 -27.36
CA ARG A 117 8.63 4.13 -27.56
C ARG A 117 8.44 4.42 -29.04
N THR A 118 7.48 3.75 -29.66
CA THR A 118 6.96 4.21 -30.94
C THR A 118 6.38 5.60 -30.71
N ALA A 119 6.60 6.53 -31.63
CA ALA A 119 6.09 7.90 -31.56
C ALA A 119 4.55 7.91 -31.72
N TYR A 120 3.86 7.41 -30.70
CA TYR A 120 2.43 7.47 -30.46
C TYR A 120 2.17 7.10 -28.98
N ALA A 121 2.69 7.91 -28.06
CA ALA A 121 2.29 7.93 -26.65
C ALA A 121 2.71 9.24 -25.95
N ALA A 122 2.80 10.35 -26.68
CA ALA A 122 2.77 11.67 -26.06
C ALA A 122 1.30 12.04 -25.82
N ALA A 123 0.66 11.39 -24.85
CA ALA A 123 -0.56 11.92 -24.24
C ALA A 123 -0.14 12.93 -23.15
N PRO A 124 -0.75 14.13 -23.08
CA PRO A 124 -0.36 15.13 -22.11
C PRO A 124 -0.63 14.66 -20.68
N ALA A 125 0.26 15.04 -19.77
CA ALA A 125 0.02 14.95 -18.35
C ALA A 125 -1.16 15.87 -17.98
N ALA A 126 -2.32 15.30 -17.63
CA ALA A 126 -3.17 15.68 -16.51
C ALA A 126 -4.57 15.04 -16.59
N GLN A 127 -4.92 14.35 -15.50
CA GLN A 127 -6.23 14.36 -14.83
C GLN A 127 -7.46 13.96 -15.65
N GLY A 128 -7.88 12.72 -15.43
CA GLY A 128 -9.20 12.24 -15.80
C GLY A 128 -9.27 10.73 -15.67
N SER A 129 -10.10 10.24 -14.75
CA SER A 129 -10.46 8.83 -14.64
C SER A 129 -11.20 8.38 -15.90
N ALA A 130 -10.47 7.99 -16.94
CA ALA A 130 -11.02 7.28 -18.09
C ALA A 130 -10.73 5.78 -17.94
N PRO A 131 -11.70 4.88 -18.23
CA PRO A 131 -11.47 3.45 -18.14
C PRO A 131 -10.46 3.03 -19.21
N ALA A 132 -9.41 2.34 -18.79
CA ALA A 132 -8.42 1.76 -19.70
C ALA A 132 -9.09 0.76 -20.66
N PRO A 133 -8.68 0.70 -21.94
CA PRO A 133 -9.15 -0.34 -22.85
C PRO A 133 -8.69 -1.72 -22.36
N ALA A 134 -9.58 -2.71 -22.50
CA ALA A 134 -9.36 -4.07 -22.03
C ALA A 134 -8.30 -4.78 -22.89
N ALA A 135 -7.22 -5.23 -22.24
CA ALA A 135 -6.30 -6.23 -22.77
C ALA A 135 -7.05 -7.56 -23.01
N PRO A 136 -6.68 -8.37 -24.03
CA PRO A 136 -7.29 -9.68 -24.25
C PRO A 136 -6.94 -10.64 -23.11
N ALA A 137 -7.97 -11.24 -22.52
CA ALA A 137 -7.85 -12.26 -21.50
C ALA A 137 -7.07 -13.48 -22.04
N THR A 138 -6.01 -13.88 -21.34
CA THR A 138 -5.48 -15.24 -21.44
C THR A 138 -6.52 -16.16 -20.80
N THR A 139 -7.09 -17.05 -21.60
CA THR A 139 -8.09 -18.03 -21.18
C THR A 139 -7.44 -19.04 -20.23
N VAL A 140 -7.55 -18.80 -18.92
CA VAL A 140 -7.30 -19.84 -17.93
C VAL A 140 -8.50 -20.78 -17.97
N ALA A 141 -8.32 -21.99 -18.48
CA ALA A 141 -9.38 -22.98 -18.69
C ALA A 141 -9.96 -23.59 -17.39
N SER A 142 -9.73 -22.96 -16.23
CA SER A 142 -10.19 -23.45 -14.94
C SER A 142 -10.69 -22.30 -14.09
N HIS A 143 -12.00 -22.32 -13.78
CA HIS A 143 -12.61 -21.52 -12.72
C HIS A 143 -12.18 -21.99 -11.32
N ASP A 144 -10.99 -22.60 -11.19
CA ASP A 144 -10.45 -23.09 -9.93
C ASP A 144 -9.97 -21.89 -9.10
N PRO A 145 -10.55 -21.66 -7.90
CA PRO A 145 -10.25 -20.46 -7.13
C PRO A 145 -8.79 -20.42 -6.66
N GLN A 146 -8.15 -21.56 -6.39
CA GLN A 146 -6.75 -21.60 -5.98
C GLN A 146 -5.81 -21.17 -7.12
N ALA A 147 -6.03 -21.70 -8.33
CA ALA A 147 -5.30 -21.28 -9.52
C ALA A 147 -5.52 -19.79 -9.82
N LEU A 148 -6.77 -19.32 -9.72
CA LEU A 148 -7.10 -17.90 -9.91
C LEU A 148 -6.41 -17.00 -8.87
N LEU A 149 -6.39 -17.37 -7.60
CA LEU A 149 -5.70 -16.61 -6.55
C LEU A 149 -4.21 -16.47 -6.83
N ALA A 150 -3.56 -17.56 -7.26
CA ALA A 150 -2.14 -17.56 -7.60
C ALA A 150 -1.85 -16.73 -8.85
N ALA A 151 -2.58 -16.98 -9.95
CA ALA A 151 -2.39 -16.30 -11.23
C ALA A 151 -2.65 -14.78 -11.13
N ASN A 152 -3.51 -14.35 -10.22
CA ASN A 152 -3.85 -12.94 -10.03
C ASN A 152 -3.12 -12.30 -8.83
N GLY A 153 -2.16 -13.00 -8.22
CA GLY A 153 -1.31 -12.49 -7.15
C GLY A 153 -2.08 -12.11 -5.89
N CYS A 154 -3.26 -12.66 -5.65
CA CYS A 154 -4.09 -12.33 -4.48
C CYS A 154 -3.38 -12.67 -3.16
N THR A 155 -2.57 -13.73 -3.18
CA THR A 155 -1.80 -14.23 -2.04
C THR A 155 -0.60 -13.36 -1.64
N ALA A 156 -0.21 -12.39 -2.48
CA ALA A 156 0.84 -11.43 -2.13
C ALA A 156 0.38 -10.46 -1.02
N CYS A 157 -0.92 -10.18 -0.95
CA CYS A 157 -1.50 -9.23 0.01
C CYS A 157 -2.44 -9.87 1.03
N HIS A 158 -3.02 -11.02 0.71
CA HIS A 158 -3.99 -11.72 1.57
C HIS A 158 -3.47 -13.11 1.96
N ALA A 159 -3.63 -13.47 3.23
CA ALA A 159 -3.43 -14.84 3.69
C ALA A 159 -4.76 -15.45 4.14
N VAL A 160 -4.78 -16.78 4.34
CA VAL A 160 -6.01 -17.49 4.73
C VAL A 160 -6.49 -17.06 6.10
N ASP A 161 -5.59 -16.97 7.06
CA ASP A 161 -5.90 -16.92 8.50
C ASP A 161 -5.31 -15.73 9.25
N LYS A 162 -4.48 -14.92 8.61
CA LYS A 162 -3.89 -13.73 9.21
C LYS A 162 -3.88 -12.54 8.26
N LYS A 163 -3.97 -11.35 8.83
CA LYS A 163 -3.77 -10.10 8.11
C LYS A 163 -2.31 -9.98 7.65
N VAL A 164 -2.09 -9.57 6.39
CA VAL A 164 -0.76 -9.27 5.84
C VAL A 164 -0.74 -7.82 5.40
N VAL A 165 -1.15 -7.54 4.16
CA VAL A 165 -1.43 -6.19 3.67
C VAL A 165 -2.94 -5.95 3.71
N GLY A 166 -3.69 -6.88 3.12
CA GLY A 166 -5.14 -6.99 3.22
C GLY A 166 -5.58 -7.88 4.39
N PRO A 167 -6.89 -7.90 4.69
CA PRO A 167 -7.48 -8.79 5.70
C PRO A 167 -7.25 -10.25 5.36
N ALA A 168 -7.30 -11.11 6.38
CA ALA A 168 -7.32 -12.55 6.16
C ALA A 168 -8.58 -12.95 5.38
N PHE A 169 -8.52 -13.98 4.53
CA PHE A 169 -9.72 -14.47 3.86
C PHE A 169 -10.80 -14.91 4.86
N LYS A 170 -10.40 -15.48 6.00
CA LYS A 170 -11.31 -15.80 7.13
C LYS A 170 -11.99 -14.56 7.73
N GLU A 171 -11.29 -13.42 7.82
CA GLU A 171 -11.89 -12.17 8.31
C GLU A 171 -12.94 -11.64 7.33
N VAL A 172 -12.68 -11.80 6.03
CA VAL A 172 -13.66 -11.48 4.97
C VAL A 172 -14.88 -12.38 5.09
N ALA A 173 -14.70 -13.69 5.19
CA ALA A 173 -15.77 -14.66 5.40
C ALA A 173 -16.61 -14.29 6.63
N ALA A 174 -15.98 -14.07 7.78
CA ALA A 174 -16.65 -13.72 9.02
C ALA A 174 -17.47 -12.42 8.91
N LYS A 175 -16.94 -11.38 8.23
CA LYS A 175 -17.66 -10.11 8.05
C LYS A 175 -18.94 -10.26 7.21
N TYR A 176 -18.96 -11.21 6.28
CA TYR A 176 -20.06 -11.40 5.33
C TYR A 176 -20.94 -12.64 5.59
N ALA A 177 -20.63 -13.44 6.62
CA ALA A 177 -21.26 -14.75 6.88
C ALA A 177 -22.81 -14.73 6.89
N ASN A 178 -23.41 -13.62 7.32
CA ASN A 178 -24.87 -13.47 7.42
C ASN A 178 -25.46 -12.45 6.44
N GLN A 179 -24.70 -12.05 5.41
CA GLN A 179 -25.20 -11.11 4.41
C GLN A 179 -25.84 -11.85 3.24
N PRO A 180 -27.15 -11.64 2.97
CA PRO A 180 -27.76 -12.15 1.75
C PRO A 180 -27.06 -11.55 0.53
N GLY A 181 -26.71 -12.39 -0.44
CA GLY A 181 -25.95 -11.96 -1.62
C GLY A 181 -24.47 -11.68 -1.35
N ALA A 182 -23.90 -12.15 -0.24
CA ALA A 182 -22.48 -11.97 0.09
C ALA A 182 -21.53 -12.31 -1.08
N ALA A 183 -21.78 -13.41 -1.80
CA ALA A 183 -20.93 -13.81 -2.93
C ALA A 183 -20.91 -12.74 -4.04
N ALA A 184 -22.07 -12.18 -4.39
CA ALA A 184 -22.15 -11.11 -5.38
C ALA A 184 -21.48 -9.82 -4.90
N LEU A 185 -21.64 -9.46 -3.62
CA LEU A 185 -20.99 -8.29 -3.03
C LEU A 185 -19.46 -8.46 -3.01
N VAL A 186 -18.95 -9.62 -2.59
CA VAL A 186 -17.51 -9.90 -2.58
C VAL A 186 -16.96 -9.91 -4.01
N ALA A 187 -17.63 -10.55 -4.97
CA ALA A 187 -17.25 -10.52 -6.38
C ALA A 187 -17.18 -9.09 -6.94
N GLN A 188 -18.16 -8.24 -6.61
CA GLN A 188 -18.17 -6.84 -7.03
C GLN A 188 -17.01 -6.05 -6.41
N ASN A 189 -16.71 -6.28 -5.13
CA ASN A 189 -15.56 -5.64 -4.47
C ASN A 189 -14.23 -6.10 -5.09
N ILE A 190 -14.09 -7.37 -5.45
CA ILE A 190 -12.89 -7.87 -6.15
C ILE A 190 -12.76 -7.20 -7.53
N ARG A 191 -13.87 -7.10 -8.27
CA ARG A 191 -13.89 -6.46 -9.60
C ARG A 191 -13.50 -4.99 -9.55
N ALA A 192 -14.10 -4.24 -8.62
CA ALA A 192 -13.93 -2.79 -8.52
C ALA A 192 -12.67 -2.38 -7.75
N GLY A 193 -12.13 -3.27 -6.90
CA GLY A 193 -11.17 -2.89 -5.88
C GLY A 193 -11.81 -1.97 -4.84
N GLY A 194 -10.98 -1.27 -4.06
CA GLY A 194 -11.48 -0.25 -3.14
C GLY A 194 -10.50 0.12 -2.03
N ALA A 195 -10.79 1.20 -1.30
CA ALA A 195 -10.01 1.68 -0.17
C ALA A 195 -10.92 1.95 1.04
N GLY A 196 -10.33 2.03 2.24
CA GLY A 196 -11.01 2.47 3.47
C GLY A 196 -11.72 1.36 4.25
N LYS A 197 -12.42 0.43 3.58
CA LYS A 197 -13.21 -0.62 4.26
C LYS A 197 -12.39 -1.55 5.15
N TRP A 198 -11.14 -1.80 4.79
CA TRP A 198 -10.24 -2.75 5.46
C TRP A 198 -8.91 -2.14 5.89
N GLY A 199 -8.79 -0.81 5.76
CA GLY A 199 -7.57 -0.06 6.00
C GLY A 199 -7.32 1.02 4.94
N GLN A 200 -6.20 1.73 5.08
CA GLN A 200 -5.80 2.80 4.17
C GLN A 200 -5.22 2.28 2.84
N VAL A 201 -4.70 1.05 2.82
CA VAL A 201 -4.12 0.46 1.60
C VAL A 201 -5.25 0.08 0.63
N PRO A 202 -5.27 0.63 -0.60
CA PRO A 202 -6.28 0.29 -1.59
C PRO A 202 -6.07 -1.13 -2.14
N MET A 203 -7.13 -1.94 -2.20
CA MET A 203 -7.18 -3.17 -2.96
C MET A 203 -7.29 -2.83 -4.46
N PRO A 204 -6.39 -3.33 -5.33
CA PRO A 204 -6.47 -3.12 -6.77
C PRO A 204 -7.75 -3.70 -7.39
N ALA A 205 -8.22 -3.10 -8.47
CA ALA A 205 -9.34 -3.61 -9.25
C ALA A 205 -8.94 -4.79 -10.13
N TYR A 206 -9.79 -5.82 -10.19
CA TYR A 206 -9.63 -6.99 -11.05
C TYR A 206 -10.72 -7.03 -12.13
N ALA A 207 -10.92 -5.91 -12.83
CA ALA A 207 -11.98 -5.73 -13.84
C ALA A 207 -11.86 -6.68 -15.05
N ALA A 208 -10.66 -7.19 -15.32
CA ALA A 208 -10.38 -8.12 -16.41
C ALA A 208 -10.84 -9.56 -16.12
N LEU A 209 -11.12 -9.91 -14.87
CA LEU A 209 -11.65 -11.22 -14.53
C LEU A 209 -13.10 -11.37 -15.03
N SER A 210 -13.41 -12.57 -15.52
CA SER A 210 -14.76 -12.93 -15.92
C SER A 210 -15.70 -12.90 -14.71
N LYS A 211 -17.00 -12.80 -14.97
CA LYS A 211 -17.99 -12.84 -13.90
C LYS A 211 -17.92 -14.17 -13.17
N GLU A 212 -17.69 -15.25 -13.89
CA GLU A 212 -17.60 -16.61 -13.42
C GLU A 212 -16.40 -16.81 -12.49
N ASP A 213 -15.22 -16.29 -12.86
CA ASP A 213 -14.01 -16.32 -12.02
C ASP A 213 -14.19 -15.52 -10.73
N LEU A 214 -14.80 -14.33 -10.83
CA LEU A 214 -15.09 -13.49 -9.68
C LEU A 214 -16.05 -14.18 -8.70
N GLN A 215 -17.05 -14.91 -9.22
CA GLN A 215 -17.96 -15.69 -8.39
C GLN A 215 -17.27 -16.89 -7.74
N SER A 216 -16.40 -17.60 -8.49
CA SER A 216 -15.61 -18.70 -7.94
C SER A 216 -14.71 -18.25 -6.79
N LEU A 217 -13.97 -17.16 -7.00
CA LEU A 217 -13.13 -16.54 -5.97
C LEU A 217 -13.95 -16.10 -4.75
N ALA A 218 -15.08 -15.42 -4.97
CA ALA A 218 -15.94 -14.95 -3.88
C ALA A 218 -16.51 -16.12 -3.05
N GLY A 219 -16.99 -17.18 -3.73
CA GLY A 219 -17.50 -18.37 -3.07
C GLY A 219 -16.44 -19.08 -2.23
N TRP A 220 -15.22 -19.22 -2.76
CA TRP A 220 -14.11 -19.82 -2.02
C TRP A 220 -13.71 -19.01 -0.80
N ILE A 221 -13.63 -17.68 -0.92
CA ILE A 221 -13.30 -16.77 0.18
C ILE A 221 -14.35 -16.85 1.29
N LEU A 222 -15.64 -16.86 0.94
CA LEU A 222 -16.73 -16.94 1.92
C LEU A 222 -16.83 -18.31 2.59
N GLY A 223 -16.29 -19.35 1.97
CA GLY A 223 -16.17 -20.69 2.57
C GLY A 223 -14.91 -20.91 3.41
N ARG A 224 -14.17 -19.85 3.78
CA ARG A 224 -12.97 -19.93 4.63
C ARG A 224 -13.28 -19.93 6.12
#